data_AF-A0A6A4H5D6-F1
#
_entry.id   AF-A0A6A4H5D6-F1
#
_cell.length_a   1.000
_cell.length_b   1.000
_cell.length_c   1.000
_cell.angle_alpha   90.00
_cell.angle_beta   90.00
_cell.angle_gamma   90.00
#
_symmetry.space_group_name_H-M   'P 1'
#
loop_
_entity.id
_entity.type
_entity.pdbx_description
1 polymer ?
#
loop_
_entity_poly.entity_id
_entity_poly.type
_entity_poly.pdbx_seq_one_letter_code
_entity_poly.pdbx_strand_id
1 'polypeptide(L)'
;KTVLQKFGRAKRGHCCVQRRQFIRGERVSVLPAININRIVAYNVIPGSVTPENAFDKPLSRAQSIIILDNCNIHHAEEVRELIEDCYC
;
A
#
# COMPACT_ATOMS: atom_id res chain seq x y z
N LYS A 1 -19.99 -6.04 -8.99
CA LYS A 1 -19.13 -7.11 -9.58
C LYS A 1 -18.79 -6.72 -11.01
N THR A 2 -17.55 -6.28 -11.29
CA THR A 2 -17.12 -6.11 -12.68
C THR A 2 -16.30 -7.33 -13.05
N VAL A 3 -16.95 -8.29 -13.70
CA VAL A 3 -16.31 -9.49 -14.22
C VAL A 3 -15.53 -9.06 -15.47
N LEU A 4 -14.25 -8.74 -15.30
CA LEU A 4 -13.37 -8.38 -16.41
C LEU A 4 -12.87 -9.64 -17.14
N GLN A 5 -12.84 -9.58 -18.47
CA GLN A 5 -12.18 -10.58 -19.30
C GLN A 5 -10.66 -10.53 -19.00
N LYS A 6 -10.10 -11.66 -18.56
CA LYS A 6 -8.80 -11.76 -17.86
C LYS A 6 -7.55 -11.54 -18.73
N PHE A 7 -7.63 -11.71 -20.05
CA PHE A 7 -6.43 -11.66 -20.91
C PHE A 7 -6.72 -11.00 -22.25
N GLY A 8 -5.87 -10.05 -22.63
CA GLY A 8 -5.77 -9.59 -24.01
C GLY A 8 -4.94 -10.59 -24.82
N ARG A 9 -5.45 -11.06 -25.96
CA ARG A 9 -4.72 -11.97 -26.86
C ARG A 9 -4.40 -11.22 -28.15
N ALA A 10 -3.15 -11.35 -28.63
CA ALA A 10 -2.75 -10.90 -29.95
C ALA A 10 -1.94 -12.00 -30.65
N LYS A 11 -1.94 -11.99 -31.98
CA LYS A 11 -1.09 -12.89 -32.77
C LYS A 11 0.39 -12.56 -32.53
N ARG A 12 1.26 -13.56 -32.69
CA ARG A 12 2.72 -13.38 -32.55
C ARG A 12 3.18 -12.22 -33.45
N GLY A 13 3.99 -11.30 -32.91
CA GLY A 13 4.46 -10.09 -33.59
C GLY A 13 3.54 -8.87 -33.50
N HIS A 14 2.42 -8.96 -32.76
CA HIS A 14 1.48 -7.83 -32.61
C HIS A 14 1.28 -7.45 -31.15
N CYS A 15 1.25 -6.15 -30.87
CA CYS A 15 0.93 -5.63 -29.54
C CYS A 15 -0.56 -5.86 -29.22
N CYS A 16 -0.84 -6.51 -28.10
CA CYS A 16 -2.19 -6.54 -27.56
C CYS A 16 -2.50 -5.20 -26.88
N VAL A 17 -3.18 -4.30 -27.57
CA VAL A 17 -3.56 -3.00 -27.01
C VAL A 17 -5.01 -3.06 -26.54
N GLN A 18 -5.25 -2.87 -25.25
CA GLN A 18 -6.58 -2.68 -24.69
C GLN A 18 -6.70 -1.24 -24.18
N ARG A 19 -7.52 -0.42 -24.85
CA ARG A 19 -7.90 0.89 -24.32
C ARG A 19 -9.03 0.69 -23.32
N ARG A 20 -8.82 1.11 -22.07
CA ARG A 20 -9.83 1.05 -21.01
C ARG A 20 -10.26 2.46 -20.66
N GLN A 21 -11.57 2.71 -20.65
CA GLN A 21 -12.10 3.85 -19.91
C GLN A 21 -12.05 3.48 -18.43
N PHE A 22 -11.08 4.04 -17.70
CA PHE A 22 -11.16 4.09 -16.25
C PHE A 22 -12.29 5.06 -15.91
N ILE A 23 -13.51 4.54 -15.75
CA ILE A 23 -14.56 5.29 -15.05
C ILE A 23 -13.97 5.57 -13.68
N ARG A 24 -13.89 6.85 -13.30
CA ARG A 24 -13.20 7.35 -12.12
C ARG A 24 -13.93 6.85 -10.86
N GLY A 25 -13.73 5.57 -10.52
CA GLY A 25 -14.22 4.98 -9.30
C GLY A 25 -13.48 5.56 -8.10
N GLU A 26 -14.10 5.45 -6.93
CA GLU A 26 -13.44 5.82 -5.69
C GLU A 26 -12.24 4.89 -5.46
N ARG A 27 -11.06 5.48 -5.29
CA ARG A 27 -9.85 4.77 -4.92
C ARG A 27 -9.82 4.66 -3.41
N VAL A 28 -9.56 3.45 -2.91
CA VAL A 28 -9.28 3.21 -1.51
C VAL A 28 -7.94 2.48 -1.43
N SER A 29 -7.05 2.99 -0.61
CA SER A 29 -5.77 2.36 -0.29
C SER A 29 -5.89 1.67 1.07
N VAL A 30 -5.31 0.47 1.19
CA VAL A 30 -5.28 -0.28 2.45
C VAL A 30 -3.83 -0.45 2.85
N LEU A 31 -3.51 -0.10 4.08
CA LEU A 31 -2.17 -0.20 4.64
C LEU A 31 -2.16 -1.19 5.81
N PRO A 32 -1.88 -2.48 5.54
CA PRO A 32 -1.82 -3.50 6.58
C PRO A 32 -0.43 -3.59 7.20
N ALA A 33 -0.38 -3.69 8.53
CA ALA A 33 0.80 -4.13 9.25
C ALA A 33 0.69 -5.63 9.52
N ILE A 34 1.63 -6.41 9.01
CA ILE A 34 1.58 -7.87 9.00
C ILE A 34 2.79 -8.42 9.74
N ASN A 35 2.58 -9.41 10.61
CA ASN A 35 3.65 -10.23 11.16
C ASN A 35 3.52 -11.67 10.62
N ILE A 36 4.47 -12.54 10.99
CA ILE A 36 4.53 -13.94 10.53
C ILE A 36 3.24 -14.73 10.86
N ASN A 37 2.50 -14.32 11.90
CA ASN A 37 1.34 -15.05 12.39
C ASN A 37 0.00 -14.47 11.90
N ARG A 38 -0.12 -13.15 11.73
CA ARG A 38 -1.37 -12.45 11.42
C ARG A 38 -1.18 -11.00 10.98
N ILE A 39 -2.27 -10.42 10.47
CA ILE A 39 -2.43 -8.96 10.36
C ILE A 39 -2.59 -8.40 11.78
N VAL A 40 -1.71 -7.47 12.15
CA VAL A 40 -1.65 -6.85 13.49
C VAL A 40 -2.46 -5.57 13.53
N ALA A 41 -2.42 -4.79 12.45
CA ALA A 41 -3.20 -3.57 12.28
C ALA A 41 -3.48 -3.34 10.79
N TYR A 42 -4.47 -2.52 10.47
CA TYR A 42 -4.71 -2.05 9.12
C TYR A 42 -5.32 -0.64 9.15
N ASN A 43 -5.00 0.16 8.14
CA ASN A 43 -5.67 1.43 7.87
C ASN A 43 -6.34 1.39 6.50
N VAL A 44 -7.53 2.01 6.37
CA VAL A 44 -8.28 2.09 5.12
C VAL A 44 -8.41 3.58 4.77
N ILE A 45 -7.67 4.00 3.76
CA ILE A 45 -7.50 5.41 3.42
C ILE A 45 -8.22 5.69 2.08
N PRO A 46 -9.19 6.61 2.04
CA PRO A 46 -9.73 7.06 0.77
C PRO A 46 -8.64 7.80 -0.01
N GLY A 47 -8.40 7.41 -1.26
CA GLY A 47 -7.38 8.00 -2.11
C GLY A 47 -5.99 7.38 -1.93
N SER A 48 -4.96 8.23 -1.92
CA SER A 48 -3.55 7.83 -1.83
C SER A 48 -3.04 7.92 -0.39
N VAL A 49 -2.07 7.08 -0.06
CA VAL A 49 -1.33 7.15 1.21
C VAL A 49 -0.38 8.35 1.16
N THR A 50 -0.33 9.11 2.24
CA THR A 50 0.56 10.24 2.47
C THR A 50 1.36 10.00 3.76
N PRO A 51 2.48 10.68 4.00
CA PRO A 51 3.28 10.50 5.21
C PRO A 51 2.45 10.60 6.51
N GLU A 52 1.50 11.53 6.55
CA GLU A 52 0.70 11.84 7.73
C GLU A 52 -0.31 10.74 8.07
N ASN A 53 -0.73 9.93 7.10
CA ASN A 53 -1.71 8.85 7.29
C ASN A 53 -1.09 7.45 7.14
N ALA A 54 0.22 7.37 6.92
CA ALA A 54 0.93 6.11 6.75
C ALA A 54 1.03 5.34 8.08
N PHE A 55 1.04 6.00 9.24
CA PHE A 55 1.25 5.31 10.51
C PHE A 55 0.47 5.94 11.66
N ASP A 56 -0.84 5.72 11.69
CA ASP A 56 -1.71 6.23 12.75
C ASP A 56 -1.58 5.49 14.10
N LYS A 57 -0.87 4.34 14.14
CA LYS A 57 -0.74 3.53 15.36
C LYS A 57 0.65 2.88 15.46
N PRO A 58 1.39 3.10 16.57
CA PRO A 58 2.62 2.36 16.82
C PRO A 58 2.31 0.87 17.03
N LEU A 59 2.99 0.01 16.29
CA LEU A 59 3.04 -1.43 16.45
C LEU A 59 3.84 -1.74 17.72
N SER A 60 3.23 -1.56 18.89
CA SER A 60 3.88 -1.64 20.21
C SER A 60 4.44 -3.04 20.56
N ARG A 61 5.55 -3.44 19.94
CA ARG A 61 6.33 -4.61 20.37
C ARG A 61 7.80 -4.25 20.46
N ALA A 62 8.33 -4.34 21.68
CA ALA A 62 9.76 -4.28 21.92
C ALA A 62 10.50 -5.27 21.00
N GLN A 63 11.62 -4.83 20.42
CA GLN A 63 12.51 -5.62 19.56
C GLN A 63 11.88 -6.14 18.26
N SER A 64 10.91 -5.43 17.68
CA SER A 64 10.39 -5.75 16.34
C SER A 64 11.24 -5.14 15.23
N ILE A 65 11.42 -5.88 14.13
CA ILE A 65 11.97 -5.36 12.88
C ILE A 65 10.81 -4.94 11.98
N ILE A 66 10.83 -3.69 11.51
CA ILE A 66 9.87 -3.17 10.54
C ILE A 66 10.48 -3.32 9.14
N ILE A 67 9.72 -3.92 8.23
CA ILE A 67 10.11 -4.08 6.82
C ILE A 67 9.06 -3.35 5.97
N LEU A 68 9.51 -2.35 5.21
CA LEU A 68 8.71 -1.56 4.29
C LEU A 68 9.33 -1.63 2.89
N ASP A 69 8.57 -1.31 1.86
CA ASP A 69 9.16 -1.09 0.54
C ASP A 69 9.92 0.24 0.51
N ASN A 70 10.70 0.48 -0.54
CA ASN A 70 11.50 1.71 -0.67
C ASN A 70 10.67 2.88 -1.23
N CYS A 71 9.41 3.03 -0.81
CA CYS A 71 8.54 4.10 -1.29
C CYS A 71 8.97 5.46 -0.71
N ASN A 72 8.93 6.52 -1.52
CA ASN A 72 9.33 7.87 -1.09
C ASN A 72 8.62 8.36 0.18
N ILE A 73 7.38 7.93 0.41
CA ILE A 73 6.61 8.29 1.62
C ILE A 73 7.23 7.74 2.91
N HIS A 74 8.05 6.68 2.83
CA HIS A 74 8.73 6.08 3.99
C HIS A 74 10.01 6.82 4.39
N HIS A 75 10.47 7.75 3.55
CA HIS A 75 11.61 8.63 3.83
C HIS A 75 11.20 9.98 4.40
N ALA A 76 9.90 10.17 4.66
CA ALA A 76 9.38 11.40 5.25
C ALA A 76 9.81 11.50 6.74
N GLU A 77 10.05 12.72 7.19
CA GLU A 77 10.57 12.99 8.53
C GLU A 77 9.59 12.52 9.61
N GLU A 78 8.29 12.68 9.36
CA GLU A 78 7.21 12.24 10.24
C GLU A 78 7.24 10.72 10.47
N VAL A 79 7.68 9.95 9.46
CA VAL A 79 7.84 8.49 9.57
C VAL A 79 9.09 8.16 10.41
N ARG A 80 10.18 8.91 10.22
CA ARG A 80 11.42 8.73 10.99
C ARG A 80 11.20 9.02 12.47
N GLU A 81 10.63 10.18 12.79
CA GLU A 81 10.29 10.62 14.15
C GLU A 81 9.39 9.59 14.84
N LEU A 82 8.36 9.10 14.16
CA LEU A 82 7.47 8.08 14.73
C LEU A 82 8.20 6.77 15.06
N ILE A 83 9.13 6.33 14.19
CA ILE A 83 9.90 5.10 14.43
C ILE A 83 10.88 5.28 15.58
N GLU A 84 11.56 6.42 15.67
CA GLU A 84 12.53 6.69 16.73
C GLU A 84 11.83 6.92 18.08
N ASP A 85 10.77 7.71 18.13
CA ASP A 85 10.10 8.08 19.39
C ASP A 85 9.27 6.95 20.01
N CYS A 86 8.70 6.06 19.18
CA CYS A 86 7.82 4.98 19.67
C CYS A 86 8.54 3.64 19.91
N TYR A 87 9.75 3.45 19.39
CA TYR A 87 10.45 2.14 19.41
C TYR A 87 11.88 2.17 19.95
N CYS A 88 12.41 3.33 20.33
CA CYS A 88 13.65 3.44 21.10
C CYS A 88 13.42 3.49 22.62
#